data_AF-A0A9X0UG91-F1
#
_entry.id   AF-A0A9X0UG91-F1
#
_cell.length_a   1.000
_cell.length_b   1.000
_cell.length_c   1.000
_cell.angle_alpha   90.00
_cell.angle_beta   90.00
_cell.angle_gamma   90.00
#
_symmetry.space_group_name_H-M   'P 1'
#
loop_
_entity.id
_entity.type
_entity.pdbx_description
1 polymer ?
#
loop_
_entity_poly.entity_id
_entity_poly.type
_entity_poly.pdbx_seq_one_letter_code
_entity_poly.pdbx_strand_id
1 'polypeptide(L)'
;MRNFIQPGNSLAVAIPYASGVTAGEGVLVGALFGVAAVDGTQNAVIECQTKGVFDLAKQPALAITAGARLFWDDTNRRLTTTATGNFQVGIAAVAALAADTTVRVVLLRAPASGA
;
A
#
# COMPACT_ATOMS: atom_id res chain seq x y z
N MET A 1 14.55 24.02 -7.57
CA MET A 1 13.76 25.01 -6.79
C MET A 1 14.35 25.11 -5.40
N ARG A 2 14.38 26.28 -4.75
CA ARG A 2 15.01 26.46 -3.42
C ARG A 2 14.41 25.61 -2.29
N ASN A 3 13.21 25.06 -2.51
CA ASN A 3 12.48 24.26 -1.52
C ASN A 3 12.16 22.84 -2.02
N PHE A 4 12.80 22.41 -3.12
CA PHE A 4 12.65 21.03 -3.61
C PHE A 4 13.65 20.15 -2.87
N ILE A 5 13.14 19.22 -2.06
CA ILE A 5 13.96 18.28 -1.31
C ILE A 5 14.28 17.06 -2.17
N GLN A 6 13.26 16.32 -2.61
CA GLN A 6 13.42 15.12 -3.44
C GLN A 6 12.15 14.77 -4.21
N PRO A 7 12.23 13.95 -5.27
CA PRO A 7 11.04 13.35 -5.87
C PRO A 7 10.36 12.40 -4.87
N GLY A 8 9.07 12.62 -4.58
CA GLY A 8 8.28 11.73 -3.71
C GLY A 8 7.84 10.45 -4.39
N ASN A 9 8.77 9.73 -5.01
CA ASN A 9 8.55 8.39 -5.58
C ASN A 9 9.04 7.33 -4.59
N SER A 10 10.20 7.57 -3.98
CA SER A 10 10.73 6.84 -2.84
C SER A 10 10.81 7.80 -1.65
N LEU A 11 10.38 7.35 -0.48
CA LEU A 11 10.47 8.11 0.76
C LEU A 11 10.98 7.20 1.87
N ALA A 12 11.99 7.69 2.59
CA ALA A 12 12.45 7.12 3.84
C ALA A 12 11.38 7.32 4.92
N VAL A 13 10.82 6.23 5.44
CA VAL A 13 9.78 6.27 6.48
C VAL A 13 10.11 5.29 7.59
N ALA A 14 9.76 5.67 8.83
CA ALA A 14 9.90 4.78 9.98
C ALA A 14 8.78 3.74 10.00
N ILE A 15 9.14 2.48 10.22
CA ILE A 15 8.16 1.38 10.25
C ILE A 15 7.32 1.41 11.53
N PRO A 16 5.98 1.51 11.42
CA PRO A 16 5.11 1.59 12.59
C PRO A 16 4.78 0.21 13.19
N TYR A 17 4.94 -0.86 12.42
CA TYR A 17 4.53 -2.21 12.82
C TYR A 17 5.54 -2.87 13.74
N ALA A 18 5.06 -3.40 14.87
CA ALA A 18 5.89 -4.12 15.84
C ALA A 18 6.54 -5.38 15.27
N SER A 19 5.87 -6.06 14.33
CA SER A 19 6.40 -7.23 13.61
C SER A 19 7.46 -6.88 12.55
N GLY A 20 7.70 -5.60 12.29
CA GLY A 20 8.44 -5.16 11.11
C GLY A 20 7.69 -5.38 9.80
N VAL A 21 8.40 -5.15 8.70
CA VAL A 21 7.95 -5.35 7.33
C VAL A 21 9.04 -6.03 6.50
N THR A 22 8.62 -6.80 5.51
CA THR A 22 9.51 -7.36 4.49
C THR A 22 9.38 -6.60 3.17
N ALA A 23 10.40 -6.67 2.34
CA ALA A 23 10.42 -6.05 1.02
C ALA A 23 9.23 -6.53 0.18
N GLY A 24 8.54 -5.59 -0.46
CA GLY A 24 7.32 -5.83 -1.24
C GLY A 24 6.02 -5.77 -0.44
N GLU A 25 6.07 -5.65 0.90
CA GLU A 25 4.88 -5.46 1.70
C GLU A 25 4.40 -4.00 1.70
N GLY A 26 3.08 -3.84 1.86
CA GLY A 26 2.48 -2.52 2.09
C GLY A 26 2.82 -1.97 3.47
N VAL A 27 3.04 -0.66 3.51
CA VAL A 27 3.34 0.11 4.70
C VAL A 27 2.46 1.35 4.73
N LEU A 28 1.67 1.49 5.79
CA LEU A 28 0.87 2.68 6.07
C LEU A 28 1.45 3.43 7.27
N VAL A 29 1.89 4.67 7.06
CA VAL A 29 2.37 5.57 8.11
C VAL A 29 1.44 6.78 8.17
N GLY A 30 0.52 6.79 9.14
CA GLY A 30 -0.54 7.78 9.20
C GLY A 30 -1.44 7.70 7.94
N ALA A 31 -1.31 8.68 7.04
CA ALA A 31 -2.01 8.69 5.74
C ALA A 31 -1.09 8.40 4.54
N LEU A 32 0.20 8.15 4.79
CA LEU A 32 1.16 7.85 3.74
C LEU A 32 1.24 6.34 3.54
N PHE A 33 0.78 5.88 2.38
CA PHE A 33 0.96 4.50 1.97
C PHE A 33 2.12 4.34 0.99
N GLY A 34 2.90 3.26 1.16
CA GLY A 34 3.94 2.86 0.23
C GLY A 34 4.20 1.36 0.32
N VAL A 35 5.11 0.88 -0.52
CA VAL A 35 5.58 -0.50 -0.54
C VAL A 35 7.04 -0.52 -0.11
N ALA A 36 7.38 -1.35 0.87
CA ALA A 36 8.73 -1.46 1.39
C ALA A 36 9.70 -1.91 0.30
N ALA A 37 10.79 -1.16 0.07
CA ALA A 37 11.82 -1.55 -0.88
C ALA A 37 12.83 -2.55 -0.28
N VAL A 38 12.96 -2.56 1.04
CA VAL A 38 13.86 -3.41 1.82
C VAL A 38 13.17 -3.87 3.10
N ASP A 39 13.69 -4.90 3.74
CA ASP A 39 13.20 -5.36 5.04
C ASP A 39 13.50 -4.29 6.12
N GLY A 40 12.60 -4.16 7.09
CA GLY A 40 12.75 -3.21 8.18
C GLY A 40 12.07 -3.69 9.46
N THR A 41 12.76 -3.56 10.59
CA THR A 41 12.16 -3.79 11.92
C THR A 41 11.34 -2.56 12.35
N GLN A 42 10.56 -2.69 13.43
CA GLN A 42 9.87 -1.54 14.02
C GLN A 42 10.84 -0.38 14.27
N ASN A 43 10.39 0.84 13.99
CA ASN A 43 11.13 2.10 14.11
C ASN A 43 12.37 2.24 13.21
N ALA A 44 12.73 1.21 12.43
CA ALA A 44 13.76 1.36 11.41
C ALA A 44 13.24 2.27 10.30
N VAL A 45 14.10 3.16 9.82
CA VAL A 45 13.81 4.01 8.67
C VAL A 45 14.22 3.27 7.42
N ILE A 46 13.26 2.93 6.58
CA ILE A 46 13.50 2.25 5.31
C ILE A 46 12.91 3.03 4.14
N GLU A 47 13.43 2.78 2.95
CA GLU A 47 12.88 3.33 1.72
C GLU A 47 11.58 2.62 1.34
N CYS A 48 10.53 3.41 1.12
CA CYS A 48 9.24 2.93 0.65
C CYS A 48 8.87 3.59 -0.68
N GLN A 49 8.47 2.77 -1.65
CA GLN A 49 7.94 3.23 -2.92
C GLN A 49 6.49 3.68 -2.76
N THR A 50 6.23 4.96 -3.02
CA THR A 50 4.90 5.58 -2.85
C THR A 50 4.17 5.77 -4.18
N LYS A 51 4.81 5.36 -5.29
CA LYS A 51 4.24 5.39 -6.64
C LYS A 51 4.68 4.16 -7.41
N GLY A 52 3.84 3.74 -8.34
CA GLY A 52 4.10 2.61 -9.22
C GLY A 52 2.98 1.60 -9.21
N VAL A 53 3.24 0.46 -9.81
CA VAL A 53 2.32 -0.68 -9.86
C VAL A 53 2.97 -1.83 -9.12
N PHE A 54 2.24 -2.41 -8.15
CA PHE A 54 2.75 -3.48 -7.29
C PHE A 54 1.73 -4.62 -7.22
N ASP A 55 2.22 -5.83 -7.04
CA ASP A 55 1.39 -6.99 -6.72
C ASP A 55 1.37 -7.13 -5.20
N LEU A 56 0.22 -6.85 -4.57
CA LEU A 56 0.06 -6.89 -3.11
C LEU A 56 -0.97 -7.94 -2.71
N ALA A 57 -0.82 -8.49 -1.49
CA ALA A 57 -1.78 -9.45 -0.94
C ALA A 57 -3.19 -8.86 -0.88
N LYS A 58 -4.20 -9.65 -1.25
CA LYS A 58 -5.61 -9.27 -1.14
C LYS A 58 -6.35 -10.10 -0.10
N GLN A 59 -7.52 -9.61 0.30
CA GLN A 59 -8.45 -10.39 1.10
C GLN A 59 -8.74 -11.74 0.40
N PRO A 60 -8.58 -12.88 1.10
CA PRO A 60 -8.85 -14.21 0.55
C PRO A 60 -10.28 -14.32 0.02
N ALA A 61 -10.47 -15.09 -1.05
CA ALA A 61 -11.76 -15.29 -1.71
C ALA A 61 -12.46 -14.02 -2.24
N LEU A 62 -11.80 -12.86 -2.20
CA LEU A 62 -12.33 -11.62 -2.78
C LEU A 62 -11.96 -11.52 -4.26
N ALA A 63 -12.96 -11.57 -5.14
CA ALA A 63 -12.76 -11.22 -6.55
C ALA A 63 -12.72 -9.70 -6.71
N ILE A 64 -11.77 -9.20 -7.50
CA ILE A 64 -11.54 -7.77 -7.72
C ILE A 64 -11.56 -7.54 -9.23
N THR A 65 -12.38 -6.60 -9.70
CA THR A 65 -12.42 -6.22 -11.11
C THR A 65 -11.31 -5.21 -11.44
N ALA A 66 -10.86 -5.20 -12.70
CA ALA A 66 -9.97 -4.14 -13.17
C ALA A 66 -10.65 -2.76 -12.99
N GLY A 67 -9.90 -1.77 -12.51
CA GLY A 67 -10.41 -0.44 -12.20
C GLY A 67 -11.09 -0.30 -10.83
N ALA A 68 -11.24 -1.39 -10.05
CA ALA A 68 -11.81 -1.30 -8.71
C ALA A 68 -10.93 -0.46 -7.76
N ARG A 69 -11.57 0.32 -6.90
CA ARG A 69 -10.88 1.04 -5.80
C ARG A 69 -10.38 0.03 -4.78
N LEU A 70 -9.12 0.17 -4.40
CA LEU A 70 -8.47 -0.68 -3.42
C LEU A 70 -8.15 0.10 -2.16
N PHE A 71 -8.50 -0.51 -1.05
CA PHE A 71 -8.34 0.01 0.29
C PHE A 71 -7.37 -0.87 1.08
N TRP A 72 -6.57 -0.25 1.93
CA TRP A 72 -5.63 -0.96 2.80
C TRP A 72 -6.27 -1.29 4.13
N ASP A 73 -6.36 -2.59 4.41
CA ASP A 73 -6.70 -3.13 5.72
C ASP A 73 -5.41 -3.24 6.52
N ASP A 74 -5.18 -2.26 7.40
CA ASP A 74 -3.94 -2.17 8.18
C ASP A 74 -3.84 -3.26 9.26
N THR A 75 -4.97 -3.81 9.69
CA THR A 75 -5.00 -4.88 10.69
C THR A 75 -4.50 -6.19 10.10
N ASN A 76 -4.98 -6.53 8.90
CA ASN A 76 -4.60 -7.78 8.21
C ASN A 76 -3.48 -7.60 7.17
N ARG A 77 -2.95 -6.38 7.01
CA ARG A 77 -1.88 -5.99 6.08
C ARG A 77 -2.14 -6.44 4.64
N ARG A 78 -3.32 -6.13 4.11
CA ARG A 78 -3.77 -6.57 2.78
C ARG A 78 -4.72 -5.59 2.12
N LEU A 79 -4.92 -5.76 0.82
CA LEU A 79 -5.88 -4.99 0.04
C LEU A 79 -7.29 -5.57 0.13
N THR A 80 -8.27 -4.69 0.22
CA THR A 80 -9.71 -4.99 0.19
C THR A 80 -10.46 -3.97 -0.66
N THR A 81 -11.72 -4.25 -0.99
CA THR A 81 -12.65 -3.31 -1.62
C THR A 81 -13.53 -2.60 -0.60
N THR A 82 -13.41 -2.95 0.69
CA THR A 82 -14.18 -2.35 1.78
C THR A 82 -13.64 -0.97 2.13
N ALA A 83 -14.46 0.06 1.90
CA ALA A 83 -14.09 1.45 2.17
C ALA A 83 -14.14 1.82 3.66
N THR A 84 -15.16 1.34 4.38
CA THR A 84 -15.40 1.74 5.77
C THR A 84 -14.22 1.36 6.67
N GLY A 85 -13.61 2.36 7.31
CA GLY A 85 -12.49 2.17 8.24
C GLY A 85 -11.14 1.88 7.58
N ASN A 86 -11.04 1.91 6.25
CA ASN A 86 -9.80 1.63 5.53
C ASN A 86 -9.40 2.81 4.63
N PHE A 87 -8.10 3.03 4.47
CA PHE A 87 -7.59 4.07 3.58
C PHE A 87 -7.59 3.58 2.14
N GLN A 88 -8.08 4.39 1.21
CA GLN A 88 -7.89 4.08 -0.21
C GLN A 88 -6.43 4.34 -0.59
N VAL A 89 -5.81 3.32 -1.17
CA VAL A 89 -4.37 3.33 -1.51
C VAL A 89 -4.11 3.22 -3.01
N GLY A 90 -5.09 2.76 -3.79
CA GLY A 90 -4.89 2.60 -5.23
C GLY A 90 -6.11 2.11 -5.99
N ILE A 91 -5.84 1.70 -7.23
CA ILE A 91 -6.82 1.11 -8.15
C ILE A 91 -6.25 -0.21 -8.67
N ALA A 92 -7.11 -1.21 -8.85
CA ALA A 92 -6.74 -2.48 -9.49
C ALA A 92 -6.37 -2.24 -10.96
N ALA A 93 -5.13 -2.51 -11.36
CA ALA A 93 -4.70 -2.39 -12.75
C ALA A 93 -5.23 -3.53 -13.62
N VAL A 94 -5.41 -4.72 -13.04
CA VAL A 94 -5.93 -5.93 -13.69
C VAL A 94 -6.93 -6.59 -12.73
N ALA A 95 -7.88 -7.37 -13.27
CA ALA A 95 -8.77 -8.17 -12.44
C ALA A 95 -7.99 -9.27 -11.70
N ALA A 96 -8.40 -9.54 -10.46
CA ALA A 96 -7.91 -10.67 -9.66
C ALA A 96 -9.09 -11.58 -9.31
N LEU A 97 -8.94 -12.88 -9.54
CA LEU A 97 -9.94 -13.89 -9.27
C LEU A 97 -10.04 -14.17 -7.77
N ALA A 98 -11.13 -14.79 -7.33
CA ALA A 98 -11.29 -15.18 -5.93
C ALA A 98 -10.17 -16.12 -5.43
N ALA A 99 -9.63 -16.97 -6.32
CA ALA A 99 -8.54 -17.89 -6.02
C ALA A 99 -7.15 -17.23 -5.93
N ASP A 100 -6.99 -16.03 -6.50
CA ASP A 100 -5.69 -15.33 -6.47
C ASP A 100 -5.39 -14.85 -5.04
N THR A 101 -4.11 -14.89 -4.66
CA THR A 101 -3.66 -14.41 -3.35
C THR A 101 -3.24 -12.95 -3.38
N THR A 102 -2.96 -12.40 -4.57
CA THR A 102 -2.51 -11.03 -4.78
C THR A 102 -3.39 -10.30 -5.80
N VAL A 103 -3.27 -8.98 -5.82
CA VAL A 103 -3.85 -8.10 -6.85
C VAL A 103 -2.82 -7.07 -7.28
N ARG A 104 -2.81 -6.79 -8.59
CA ARG A 104 -1.99 -5.73 -9.15
C ARG A 104 -2.64 -4.37 -8.91
N VAL A 105 -2.03 -3.54 -8.08
CA VAL A 105 -2.52 -2.20 -7.73
C VAL A 105 -1.62 -1.12 -8.31
N VAL A 106 -2.22 -0.11 -8.94
CA VAL A 106 -1.54 1.18 -9.18
C VAL A 106 -1.72 2.05 -7.94
N LEU A 107 -0.60 2.45 -7.33
CA LEU A 107 -0.63 3.33 -6.16
C LEU A 107 -1.05 4.72 -6.59
N LEU A 108 -2.04 5.26 -5.89
CA LEU A 108 -2.42 6.66 -6.01
C LEU A 108 -1.71 7.42 -4.90
N ARG A 109 -1.09 8.56 -5.24
CA ARG A 109 -0.51 9.46 -4.25
C ARG A 109 -1.66 10.03 -3.40
N ALA A 110 -1.97 9.36 -2.29
CA ALA A 110 -3.11 9.66 -1.43
C ALA A 110 -3.09 11.14 -0.98
N PRO A 111 -4.25 11.77 -0.76
CA PRO A 111 -5.13 11.37 0.34
C PRO A 111 -6.53 11.03 -0.19
N ALA A 112 -6.83 9.74 -0.38
CA ALA A 112 -8.21 9.37 -0.64
C ALA A 112 -8.89 9.16 0.73
N SER A 113 -9.63 10.19 1.14
CA SER A 113 -10.43 10.30 2.36
C SER A 113 -11.16 8.99 2.69
N GLY A 114 -11.06 8.58 3.95
CA GLY A 114 -11.68 7.40 4.49
C GLY A 114 -11.70 7.45 6.02
N ALA A 115 -12.51 8.36 6.56
CA ALA A 115 -13.29 8.14 7.77
C ALA A 115 -14.75 8.42 7.38
#